data_AF-A0A938JYE8-F1
#
_entry.id   AF-A0A938JYE8-F1
#
_cell.length_a   1.000
_cell.length_b   1.000
_cell.length_c   1.000
_cell.angle_alpha   90.00
_cell.angle_beta   90.00
_cell.angle_gamma   90.00
#
_symmetry.space_group_name_H-M   'P 1'
#
loop_
_entity.id
_entity.type
_entity.pdbx_description
1 polymer ?
#
loop_
_entity_poly.entity_id
_entity_poly.type
_entity_poly.pdbx_seq_one_letter_code
_entity_poly.pdbx_strand_id
1 'polypeptide(L)'
;RENEKRVQDGKKPENVPANPRNAGAGSLRQKSAAVTASRELSFWAYQLGEVEGGPRFETHSETLAYLRDLGFPVNPEVRTLDSLAGVVSFCNSWEAKRHDLNYEIDGVVVKLDALAQRERLGFTSRAPRWAIAVKFPPEERNTILKEISVSIGRTGRATPFAVLEPVVLSGSTVSMATLHNREQVQLKDVRPGDTVVVRKAGDVIPEVVGPVLALRPKNSKPWKFPTVCVCDRKSKLVQVEGESDTRCVEPECPFQRDQRIIHFASRTAMDIEGLGEKTVFALSDKNFVSDIGDLYSLTLEKLLQLEGFAELSAKNLLAAIDGSKSRPLAKLLVGLGIKNLGPAAAESLARRFGSLDAIIAATPEQLSEIDGLGEVIAGKVTEWFADKSHKEIIKKFRRAGVEFGNVAVSTAPQNLVGKAIVVTGTVEGFTREGAQEAITSRGGKSPGSVSAKTFALVVGDEPGANKLTKATELKIPILNREGFLKLLETGELP
;
A
#
# COMPACT_ATOMS: atom_id res chain seq x y z
N ARG A 1 -8.86 16.55 -29.41
CA ARG A 1 -9.32 17.95 -29.30
C ARG A 1 -8.31 18.91 -28.68
N GLU A 2 -7.91 18.78 -27.41
CA GLU A 2 -6.96 19.74 -26.82
C GLU A 2 -5.56 19.69 -27.45
N ASN A 3 -5.02 18.49 -27.70
CA ASN A 3 -3.76 18.35 -28.43
C ASN A 3 -3.86 18.83 -29.88
N GLU A 4 -5.01 18.64 -30.53
CA GLU A 4 -5.25 19.21 -31.87
C GLU A 4 -5.19 20.74 -31.83
N LYS A 5 -5.85 21.37 -30.84
CA LYS A 5 -5.81 22.82 -30.64
C LYS A 5 -4.41 23.34 -30.31
N ARG A 6 -3.67 22.63 -29.45
CA ARG A 6 -2.26 22.98 -29.14
C ARG A 6 -1.38 22.92 -30.38
N VAL A 7 -1.52 21.88 -31.19
CA VAL A 7 -0.78 21.74 -32.45
C VAL A 7 -1.16 22.85 -33.43
N GLN A 8 -2.45 23.20 -33.54
CA GLN A 8 -2.91 24.37 -34.32
C GLN A 8 -2.32 25.69 -33.80
N ASP A 9 -2.19 25.85 -32.49
CA ASP A 9 -1.57 27.01 -31.84
C ASP A 9 -0.02 26.99 -31.87
N GLY A 10 0.60 26.05 -32.62
CA GLY A 10 2.06 25.91 -32.72
C GLY A 10 2.74 25.40 -31.43
N LYS A 11 1.97 24.89 -30.47
CA LYS A 11 2.46 24.35 -29.19
C LYS A 11 2.64 22.84 -29.30
N LYS A 12 3.64 22.33 -28.57
CA LYS A 12 3.87 20.89 -28.44
C LYS A 12 2.61 20.22 -27.83
N PRO A 13 2.14 19.09 -28.39
CA PRO A 13 1.07 18.31 -27.79
C PRO A 13 1.50 17.80 -26.42
N GLU A 14 0.56 17.76 -25.48
CA GLU A 14 0.77 17.13 -24.18
C GLU A 14 0.68 15.60 -24.32
N ASN A 15 1.24 14.88 -23.35
CA ASN A 15 1.09 13.44 -23.29
C ASN A 15 -0.41 13.09 -23.18
N VAL A 16 -0.91 12.30 -24.11
CA VAL A 16 -2.29 11.80 -24.07
C VAL A 16 -2.42 10.88 -22.86
N PRO A 17 -3.38 11.12 -21.95
CA PRO A 17 -3.60 10.23 -20.82
C PRO A 17 -3.90 8.82 -21.29
N ALA A 18 -3.31 7.85 -20.60
CA ALA A 18 -3.36 6.44 -20.99
C ALA A 18 -4.74 5.76 -20.82
N ASN A 19 -5.75 6.43 -20.27
CA ASN A 19 -7.13 5.95 -20.17
C ASN A 19 -8.00 7.07 -19.56
N PRO A 20 -9.34 6.95 -19.61
CA PRO A 20 -10.26 7.90 -18.98
C PRO A 20 -10.00 8.12 -17.49
N ARG A 21 -9.54 7.11 -16.74
CA ARG A 21 -9.19 7.25 -15.32
C ARG A 21 -8.03 8.24 -15.10
N ASN A 22 -6.94 8.08 -15.86
CA ASN A 22 -5.79 8.97 -15.82
C ASN A 22 -6.14 10.36 -16.35
N ALA A 23 -6.98 10.42 -17.40
CA ALA A 23 -7.49 11.68 -17.94
C ALA A 23 -8.30 12.46 -16.89
N GLY A 24 -9.21 11.79 -16.19
CA GLY A 24 -10.02 12.38 -15.13
C GLY A 24 -9.18 12.90 -13.97
N ALA A 25 -8.24 12.09 -13.47
CA ALA A 25 -7.34 12.50 -12.39
C ALA A 25 -6.46 13.69 -12.77
N GLY A 26 -5.88 13.69 -13.97
CA GLY A 26 -5.06 14.80 -14.48
C GLY A 26 -5.88 16.08 -14.71
N SER A 27 -7.13 15.94 -15.17
CA SER A 27 -8.04 17.06 -15.39
C SER A 27 -8.50 17.72 -14.09
N LEU A 28 -8.69 16.94 -13.02
CA LEU A 28 -9.11 17.45 -11.72
C LEU A 28 -7.95 18.07 -10.92
N ARG A 29 -6.73 17.53 -11.03
CA ARG A 29 -5.55 17.96 -10.25
C ARG A 29 -4.77 19.09 -10.94
N GLN A 30 -5.48 20.12 -11.39
CA GLN A 30 -4.89 21.30 -12.02
C GLN A 30 -4.67 22.42 -11.00
N LYS A 31 -3.59 23.19 -11.17
CA LYS A 31 -3.34 24.38 -10.35
C LYS A 31 -4.38 25.49 -10.61
N SER A 32 -4.88 25.56 -11.84
CA SER A 32 -5.89 26.53 -12.26
C SER A 32 -7.21 25.81 -12.53
N ALA A 33 -8.26 26.20 -11.81
CA ALA A 33 -9.61 25.67 -12.01
C ALA A 33 -10.17 25.93 -13.42
N ALA A 34 -9.69 26.98 -14.11
CA ALA A 34 -10.09 27.26 -15.49
C ALA A 34 -9.67 26.16 -16.47
N VAL A 35 -8.55 25.47 -16.20
CA VAL A 35 -8.13 24.32 -17.01
C VAL A 35 -9.11 23.17 -16.81
N THR A 36 -9.45 22.85 -15.56
CA THR A 36 -10.45 21.83 -15.22
C THR A 36 -11.81 22.14 -15.84
N ALA A 37 -12.25 23.40 -15.80
CA ALA A 37 -13.52 23.85 -16.37
C ALA A 37 -13.61 23.69 -17.89
N SER A 38 -12.46 23.61 -18.59
CA SER A 38 -12.44 23.35 -20.04
C SER A 38 -12.53 21.86 -20.40
N ARG A 39 -12.56 20.97 -19.40
CA ARG A 39 -12.66 19.51 -19.57
C ARG A 39 -14.08 19.05 -19.28
N GLU A 40 -14.57 18.08 -20.05
CA GLU A 40 -15.91 17.50 -19.93
C GLU A 40 -15.99 16.48 -18.77
N LEU A 41 -15.61 16.90 -17.55
CA LEU A 41 -15.70 16.05 -16.36
C LEU A 41 -17.16 15.86 -15.94
N SER A 42 -17.50 14.62 -15.61
CA SER A 42 -18.81 14.22 -15.09
C SER A 42 -18.64 13.40 -13.81
N PHE A 43 -19.70 13.29 -13.00
CA PHE A 43 -19.66 12.66 -11.69
C PHE A 43 -20.87 11.75 -11.48
N TRP A 44 -20.67 10.65 -10.76
CA TRP A 44 -21.73 9.80 -10.22
C TRP A 44 -21.54 9.66 -8.71
N ALA A 45 -22.52 10.09 -7.93
CA ALA A 45 -22.59 9.84 -6.49
C ALA A 45 -22.96 8.37 -6.24
N TYR A 46 -22.27 7.74 -5.27
CA TYR A 46 -22.44 6.32 -4.98
C TYR A 46 -22.51 5.96 -3.50
N GLN A 47 -22.32 6.91 -2.58
CA GLN A 47 -22.52 6.74 -1.15
C GLN A 47 -22.45 8.08 -0.39
N LEU A 48 -23.05 8.12 0.79
CA LEU A 48 -22.79 9.12 1.81
C LEU A 48 -21.52 8.74 2.59
N GLY A 49 -20.80 9.77 3.08
CA GLY A 49 -19.70 9.63 4.01
C GLY A 49 -20.18 9.86 5.44
N GLU A 50 -19.71 10.96 6.03
CA GLU A 50 -20.19 11.44 7.33
C GLU A 50 -21.55 12.13 7.19
N VAL A 51 -22.44 11.89 8.17
CA VAL A 51 -23.79 12.46 8.21
C VAL A 51 -24.03 13.03 9.62
N GLU A 52 -24.02 14.35 9.73
CA GLU A 52 -24.34 15.07 10.96
C GLU A 52 -25.66 15.83 10.80
N GLY A 53 -26.60 15.62 11.73
CA GLY A 53 -27.92 16.29 11.70
C GLY A 53 -28.85 15.87 10.55
N GLY A 54 -28.44 14.91 9.72
CA GLY A 54 -29.23 14.40 8.59
C GLY A 54 -30.25 13.31 8.98
N PRO A 55 -31.14 12.95 8.04
CA PRO A 55 -32.06 11.83 8.22
C PRO A 55 -31.32 10.50 8.44
N ARG A 56 -31.97 9.59 9.17
CA ARG A 56 -31.50 8.20 9.31
C ARG A 56 -32.02 7.36 8.15
N PHE A 57 -31.18 6.44 7.70
CA PHE A 57 -31.49 5.50 6.63
C PHE A 57 -31.32 4.07 7.14
N GLU A 58 -32.13 3.16 6.64
CA GLU A 58 -32.02 1.73 6.92
C GLU A 58 -31.29 1.00 5.79
N THR A 59 -31.46 1.48 4.55
CA THR A 59 -30.89 0.86 3.34
C THR A 59 -29.99 1.81 2.56
N HIS A 60 -29.06 1.25 1.81
CA HIS A 60 -28.23 2.02 0.88
C HIS A 60 -29.04 2.56 -0.28
N SER A 61 -30.04 1.82 -0.73
CA SER A 61 -31.00 2.27 -1.75
C SER A 61 -31.68 3.59 -1.37
N GLU A 62 -32.09 3.75 -0.10
CA GLU A 62 -32.61 5.02 0.44
C GLU A 62 -31.55 6.13 0.41
N THR A 63 -30.30 5.84 0.79
CA THR A 63 -29.23 6.85 0.72
C THR A 63 -28.99 7.35 -0.70
N LEU A 64 -29.12 6.47 -1.71
CA LEU A 64 -28.99 6.84 -3.12
C LEU A 64 -30.21 7.61 -3.62
N ALA A 65 -31.42 7.28 -3.16
CA ALA A 65 -32.62 8.05 -3.46
C ALA A 65 -32.51 9.47 -2.89
N TYR A 66 -32.10 9.60 -1.63
CA TYR A 66 -31.88 10.89 -0.99
C TYR A 66 -30.82 11.74 -1.70
N LEU A 67 -29.72 11.13 -2.16
CA LEU A 67 -28.72 11.83 -2.97
C LEU A 67 -29.32 12.38 -4.28
N ARG A 68 -30.21 11.63 -4.94
CA ARG A 68 -30.93 12.14 -6.12
C ARG A 68 -31.83 13.32 -5.78
N ASP A 69 -32.56 13.24 -4.66
CA ASP A 69 -33.46 14.31 -4.21
C ASP A 69 -32.70 15.60 -3.88
N LEU A 70 -31.44 15.49 -3.40
CA LEU A 70 -30.53 16.62 -3.21
C LEU A 70 -29.92 17.16 -4.51
N GLY A 71 -30.21 16.57 -5.66
CA GLY A 71 -29.70 16.98 -6.96
C GLY A 71 -28.34 16.38 -7.35
N PHE A 72 -27.82 15.41 -6.58
CA PHE A 72 -26.60 14.71 -6.99
C PHE A 72 -26.91 13.71 -8.12
N PRO A 73 -26.06 13.64 -9.16
CA PRO A 73 -26.21 12.64 -10.21
C PRO A 73 -25.94 11.24 -9.63
N VAL A 74 -26.94 10.36 -9.67
CA VAL A 74 -26.79 8.94 -9.30
C VAL A 74 -27.00 8.09 -10.54
N ASN A 75 -26.14 7.10 -10.74
CA ASN A 75 -26.15 6.28 -11.94
C ASN A 75 -27.54 5.62 -12.13
N PRO A 76 -28.19 5.80 -13.30
CA PRO A 76 -29.53 5.27 -13.56
C PRO A 76 -29.58 3.73 -13.61
N GLU A 77 -28.43 3.07 -13.72
CA GLU A 77 -28.32 1.63 -13.85
C GLU A 77 -28.24 0.89 -12.51
N VAL A 78 -28.26 1.61 -11.39
CA VAL A 78 -28.33 1.00 -10.06
C VAL A 78 -29.61 0.16 -9.94
N ARG A 79 -29.47 -1.08 -9.44
CA ARG A 79 -30.58 -1.99 -9.16
C ARG A 79 -30.41 -2.61 -7.78
N THR A 80 -31.53 -2.80 -7.08
CA THR A 80 -31.61 -3.62 -5.87
C THR A 80 -32.04 -5.02 -6.28
N LEU A 81 -31.32 -6.03 -5.81
CA LEU A 81 -31.51 -7.44 -6.19
C LEU A 81 -31.63 -8.28 -4.92
N ASP A 82 -32.56 -9.22 -4.93
CA ASP A 82 -32.95 -10.05 -3.79
C ASP A 82 -32.23 -11.41 -3.73
N SER A 83 -31.44 -11.73 -4.75
CA SER A 83 -30.77 -13.02 -4.88
C SER A 83 -29.37 -12.91 -5.50
N LEU A 84 -28.48 -13.82 -5.10
CA LEU A 84 -27.13 -13.92 -5.69
C LEU A 84 -27.18 -14.28 -7.18
N ALA A 85 -28.15 -15.09 -7.60
CA ALA A 85 -28.37 -15.40 -9.01
C ALA A 85 -28.71 -14.14 -9.82
N GLY A 86 -29.56 -13.27 -9.27
CA GLY A 86 -29.86 -11.96 -9.87
C GLY A 86 -28.61 -11.07 -9.96
N VAL A 87 -27.78 -11.03 -8.91
CA VAL A 87 -26.52 -10.29 -8.91
C VAL A 87 -25.57 -10.77 -10.02
N VAL A 88 -25.38 -12.08 -10.14
CA VAL A 88 -24.52 -12.67 -11.19
C VAL A 88 -25.06 -12.34 -12.58
N SER A 89 -26.37 -12.48 -12.79
CA SER A 89 -27.00 -12.13 -14.06
C SER A 89 -26.80 -10.65 -14.42
N PHE A 90 -26.96 -9.77 -13.44
CA PHE A 90 -26.74 -8.33 -13.62
C PHE A 90 -25.28 -8.02 -14.00
N CYS A 91 -24.30 -8.62 -13.32
CA CYS A 91 -22.88 -8.49 -13.65
C CYS A 91 -22.58 -8.95 -15.09
N ASN A 92 -23.05 -10.15 -15.49
CA ASN A 92 -22.83 -10.68 -16.84
C ASN A 92 -23.49 -9.80 -17.92
N SER A 93 -24.67 -9.24 -17.62
CA SER A 93 -25.36 -8.35 -18.55
C SER A 93 -24.57 -7.06 -18.83
N TRP A 94 -23.93 -6.51 -17.80
CA TRP A 94 -23.10 -5.31 -17.93
C TRP A 94 -21.75 -5.59 -18.55
N GLU A 95 -21.20 -6.80 -18.38
CA GLU A 95 -20.00 -7.20 -19.10
C GLU A 95 -20.21 -7.15 -20.62
N ALA A 96 -21.34 -7.69 -21.09
CA ALA A 96 -21.69 -7.68 -22.51
C ALA A 96 -21.97 -6.27 -23.06
N LYS A 97 -22.59 -5.41 -22.25
CA LYS A 97 -23.01 -4.05 -22.62
C LYS A 97 -22.02 -2.95 -22.25
N ARG A 98 -20.84 -3.29 -21.73
CA ARG A 98 -19.87 -2.29 -21.21
C ARG A 98 -19.44 -1.26 -22.25
N HIS A 99 -19.55 -1.60 -23.55
CA HIS A 99 -19.20 -0.73 -24.67
C HIS A 99 -20.37 0.14 -25.16
N ASP A 100 -21.57 -0.05 -24.62
CA ASP A 100 -22.76 0.75 -24.96
C ASP A 100 -22.81 2.08 -24.19
N LEU A 101 -22.00 2.21 -23.13
CA LEU A 101 -21.90 3.41 -22.32
C LEU A 101 -20.96 4.44 -22.96
N ASN A 102 -21.28 5.72 -22.76
CA ASN A 102 -20.42 6.85 -23.15
C ASN A 102 -19.19 7.04 -22.24
N TYR A 103 -18.95 6.11 -21.32
CA TYR A 103 -17.82 6.12 -20.38
C TYR A 103 -17.38 4.68 -20.12
N GLU A 104 -16.08 4.51 -19.83
CA GLU A 104 -15.53 3.20 -19.51
C GLU A 104 -15.95 2.73 -18.11
N ILE A 105 -16.29 1.45 -18.00
CA ILE A 105 -16.49 0.75 -16.72
C ILE A 105 -15.59 -0.48 -16.69
N ASP A 106 -15.07 -0.81 -15.51
CA ASP A 106 -14.14 -1.92 -15.29
C ASP A 106 -14.76 -3.08 -14.48
N GLY A 107 -16.06 -2.96 -14.17
CA GLY A 107 -16.82 -3.97 -13.43
C GLY A 107 -18.10 -3.40 -12.82
N VAL A 108 -18.70 -4.17 -11.93
CA VAL A 108 -19.87 -3.81 -11.14
C VAL A 108 -19.55 -3.90 -9.65
N VAL A 109 -19.98 -2.92 -8.86
CA VAL A 109 -19.81 -2.97 -7.41
C VAL A 109 -21.08 -3.53 -6.76
N VAL A 110 -20.95 -4.66 -6.08
CA VAL A 110 -22.02 -5.30 -5.30
C VAL A 110 -21.87 -4.90 -3.85
N LYS A 111 -22.95 -4.40 -3.23
CA LYS A 111 -22.96 -3.99 -1.82
C LYS A 111 -24.19 -4.59 -1.14
N LEU A 112 -24.06 -5.01 0.12
CA LEU A 112 -25.23 -5.34 0.94
C LEU A 112 -26.09 -4.10 1.13
N ASP A 113 -27.40 -4.20 0.92
CA ASP A 113 -28.26 -3.02 0.94
C ASP A 113 -28.53 -2.51 2.37
N ALA A 114 -28.83 -3.41 3.31
CA ALA A 114 -29.09 -3.05 4.70
C ALA A 114 -27.84 -2.48 5.40
N LEU A 115 -27.93 -1.26 5.92
CA LEU A 115 -26.81 -0.55 6.55
C LEU A 115 -26.36 -1.21 7.87
N ALA A 116 -27.30 -1.74 8.65
CA ALA A 116 -26.99 -2.48 9.88
C ALA A 116 -26.09 -3.71 9.64
N GLN A 117 -26.24 -4.39 8.49
CA GLN A 117 -25.37 -5.51 8.14
C GLN A 117 -23.95 -5.05 7.81
N ARG A 118 -23.79 -3.87 7.19
CA ARG A 118 -22.48 -3.29 6.89
C ARG A 118 -21.70 -2.99 8.15
N GLU A 119 -22.34 -2.37 9.14
CA GLU A 119 -21.73 -2.07 10.45
C GLU A 119 -21.27 -3.34 11.16
N ARG A 120 -22.10 -4.39 11.15
CA ARG A 120 -21.76 -5.69 11.76
C ARG A 120 -20.56 -6.36 11.08
N LEU A 121 -20.45 -6.26 9.76
CA LEU A 121 -19.35 -6.86 9.00
C LEU A 121 -18.05 -6.06 9.12
N GLY A 122 -18.14 -4.74 9.16
CA GLY A 122 -17.01 -3.83 9.34
C GLY A 122 -16.02 -3.85 8.17
N PHE A 123 -14.76 -3.56 8.48
CA PHE A 123 -13.68 -3.36 7.52
C PHE A 123 -12.47 -4.22 7.85
N THR A 124 -11.71 -4.58 6.82
CA THR A 124 -10.31 -5.02 6.95
C THR A 124 -9.40 -3.78 7.00
N SER A 125 -8.08 -3.98 7.05
CA SER A 125 -7.12 -2.87 6.99
C SER A 125 -7.16 -2.05 5.69
N ARG A 126 -7.82 -2.56 4.63
CA ARG A 126 -7.83 -1.92 3.30
C ARG A 126 -9.20 -1.81 2.64
N ALA A 127 -10.18 -2.62 3.02
CA ALA A 127 -11.44 -2.72 2.29
C ALA A 127 -12.64 -3.12 3.20
N PRO A 128 -13.87 -2.68 2.87
CA PRO A 128 -15.09 -3.14 3.55
C PRO A 128 -15.33 -4.64 3.34
N ARG A 129 -15.96 -5.30 4.33
CA ARG A 129 -16.36 -6.71 4.22
C ARG A 129 -17.75 -6.91 3.63
N TRP A 130 -18.50 -5.83 3.41
CA TRP A 130 -19.89 -5.81 2.98
C TRP A 130 -20.07 -5.38 1.51
N ALA A 131 -18.97 -5.16 0.78
CA ALA A 131 -18.99 -4.81 -0.63
C ALA A 131 -17.84 -5.49 -1.38
N ILE A 132 -18.05 -5.74 -2.67
CA ILE A 132 -17.06 -6.30 -3.58
C ILE A 132 -17.18 -5.66 -4.96
N ALA A 133 -16.04 -5.39 -5.60
CA ALA A 133 -15.99 -5.01 -7.00
C ALA A 133 -15.84 -6.28 -7.85
N VAL A 134 -16.88 -6.65 -8.59
CA VAL A 134 -16.86 -7.74 -9.56
C VAL A 134 -16.30 -7.18 -10.86
N LYS A 135 -15.00 -7.39 -11.06
CA LYS A 135 -14.25 -6.91 -12.23
C LYS A 135 -14.59 -7.72 -13.47
N PHE A 136 -14.69 -7.05 -14.62
CA PHE A 136 -14.80 -7.76 -15.90
C PHE A 136 -13.47 -8.46 -16.22
N PRO A 137 -13.50 -9.51 -17.06
CA PRO A 137 -12.28 -10.10 -17.58
C PRO A 137 -11.43 -9.01 -18.23
N PRO A 138 -10.15 -8.90 -17.82
CA PRO A 138 -9.25 -7.90 -18.37
C PRO A 138 -9.11 -8.12 -19.86
N GLU A 139 -8.99 -7.02 -20.60
CA GLU A 139 -8.73 -7.07 -22.02
C GLU A 139 -7.42 -7.81 -22.29
N GLU A 140 -7.43 -8.72 -23.26
CA GLU A 140 -6.25 -9.44 -23.71
C GLU A 140 -5.83 -8.94 -25.10
N ARG A 141 -4.52 -8.82 -25.32
CA ARG A 141 -3.93 -8.50 -26.63
C ARG A 141 -2.75 -9.38 -26.91
N ASN A 142 -2.59 -9.70 -28.19
CA ASN A 142 -1.42 -10.40 -28.68
C ASN A 142 -0.33 -9.39 -29.04
N THR A 143 0.91 -9.68 -28.65
CA THR A 143 2.09 -8.92 -29.06
C THR A 143 3.31 -9.82 -29.16
N ILE A 144 4.42 -9.33 -29.70
CA ILE A 144 5.66 -10.08 -29.80
C ILE A 144 6.46 -9.92 -28.51
N LEU A 145 6.89 -11.05 -27.94
CA LEU A 145 7.87 -11.10 -26.86
C LEU A 145 9.27 -10.89 -27.46
N LYS A 146 9.85 -9.70 -27.32
CA LYS A 146 11.19 -9.39 -27.87
C LYS A 146 12.27 -10.14 -27.11
N GLU A 147 12.27 -10.01 -25.80
CA GLU A 147 13.22 -10.67 -24.90
C GLU A 147 12.61 -10.86 -23.51
N ILE A 148 13.27 -11.69 -22.70
CA ILE A 148 12.97 -11.84 -21.28
C ILE A 148 14.20 -11.33 -20.52
N SER A 149 14.00 -10.24 -19.79
CA SER A 149 15.03 -9.58 -18.97
C SER A 149 14.76 -9.84 -17.49
N VAL A 150 15.78 -9.67 -16.65
CA VAL A 150 15.70 -9.96 -15.21
C VAL A 150 16.06 -8.71 -14.43
N SER A 151 15.15 -8.26 -13.56
CA SER A 151 15.41 -7.19 -12.61
C SER A 151 15.82 -7.75 -11.25
N ILE A 152 16.67 -7.02 -10.53
CA ILE A 152 17.07 -7.36 -9.17
C ILE A 152 16.40 -6.38 -8.22
N GLY A 153 15.49 -6.88 -7.37
CA GLY A 153 14.81 -6.05 -6.37
C GLY A 153 15.68 -5.77 -5.15
N ARG A 154 15.17 -4.91 -4.24
CA ARG A 154 15.86 -4.48 -3.00
C ARG A 154 16.40 -5.61 -2.11
N THR A 155 15.71 -6.76 -2.06
CA THR A 155 16.10 -7.94 -1.26
C THR A 155 16.85 -8.99 -2.09
N GLY A 156 17.42 -8.59 -3.22
CA GLY A 156 18.12 -9.46 -4.16
C GLY A 156 17.22 -10.33 -5.05
N ARG A 157 15.89 -10.32 -4.87
CA ARG A 157 14.97 -11.14 -5.66
C ARG A 157 15.15 -10.85 -7.16
N ALA A 158 15.51 -11.88 -7.92
CA ALA A 158 15.69 -11.82 -9.37
C ALA A 158 14.34 -12.12 -10.05
N THR A 159 13.70 -11.09 -10.59
CA THR A 159 12.35 -11.15 -11.14
C THR A 159 12.41 -11.06 -12.67
N PRO A 160 11.97 -12.11 -13.40
CA PRO A 160 11.89 -12.05 -14.84
C PRO A 160 10.71 -11.18 -15.29
N PHE A 161 10.91 -10.41 -16.34
CA PHE A 161 9.87 -9.64 -16.99
C PHE A 161 10.04 -9.71 -18.51
N ALA A 162 8.92 -9.67 -19.21
CA ALA A 162 8.86 -9.65 -20.65
C ALA A 162 9.11 -8.23 -21.16
N VAL A 163 9.98 -8.11 -22.16
CA VAL A 163 10.10 -6.92 -23.00
C VAL A 163 9.32 -7.20 -24.28
N LEU A 164 8.34 -6.36 -24.56
CA LEU A 164 7.33 -6.59 -25.59
C LEU A 164 7.47 -5.60 -26.74
N GLU A 165 7.02 -5.98 -27.93
CA GLU A 165 6.62 -4.99 -28.94
C GLU A 165 5.50 -4.13 -28.34
N PRO A 166 5.60 -2.79 -28.37
CA PRO A 166 4.62 -1.92 -27.75
C PRO A 166 3.20 -2.21 -28.25
N VAL A 167 2.30 -2.52 -27.32
CA VAL A 167 0.90 -2.84 -27.62
C VAL A 167 -0.01 -1.97 -26.77
N VAL A 168 -1.08 -1.44 -27.36
CA VAL A 168 -2.08 -0.67 -26.62
C VAL A 168 -3.04 -1.63 -25.93
N LEU A 169 -3.13 -1.52 -24.61
CA LEU A 169 -3.96 -2.38 -23.77
C LEU A 169 -4.72 -1.54 -22.76
N SER A 170 -6.05 -1.52 -22.83
CA SER A 170 -6.90 -0.69 -21.97
C SER A 170 -6.42 0.77 -21.94
N GLY A 171 -6.25 1.34 -23.14
CA GLY A 171 -5.84 2.72 -23.41
C GLY A 171 -4.35 3.06 -23.27
N SER A 172 -3.54 2.20 -22.63
CA SER A 172 -2.12 2.50 -22.39
C SER A 172 -1.19 1.61 -23.20
N THR A 173 -0.11 2.17 -23.74
CA THR A 173 0.96 1.40 -24.36
C THR A 173 1.72 0.59 -23.31
N VAL A 174 1.72 -0.72 -23.47
CA VAL A 174 2.48 -1.69 -22.66
C VAL A 174 3.67 -2.15 -23.48
N SER A 175 4.88 -1.94 -22.95
CA SER A 175 6.14 -2.44 -23.51
C SER A 175 6.85 -3.43 -22.58
N MET A 176 6.38 -3.56 -21.33
CA MET A 176 6.92 -4.48 -20.35
C MET A 176 5.78 -5.13 -19.57
N ALA A 177 5.93 -6.42 -19.25
CA ALA A 177 4.95 -7.18 -18.47
C ALA A 177 5.64 -8.15 -17.52
N THR A 178 5.06 -8.37 -16.33
CA THR A 178 5.63 -9.30 -15.36
C THR A 178 5.53 -10.75 -15.84
N LEU A 179 6.56 -11.54 -15.56
CA LEU A 179 6.54 -13.00 -15.66
C LEU A 179 6.58 -13.69 -14.29
N HIS A 180 6.42 -12.91 -13.22
CA HIS A 180 6.36 -13.32 -11.81
C HIS A 180 7.67 -13.89 -11.24
N ASN A 181 8.05 -15.11 -11.64
CA ASN A 181 9.25 -15.80 -11.15
C ASN A 181 9.73 -16.84 -12.17
N ARG A 182 10.85 -17.51 -11.87
CA ARG A 182 11.47 -18.52 -12.76
C ARG A 182 10.53 -19.65 -13.13
N GLU A 183 9.83 -20.21 -12.15
CA GLU A 183 8.94 -21.36 -12.32
C GLU A 183 7.74 -21.00 -13.19
N GLN A 184 7.20 -19.78 -13.04
CA GLN A 184 6.11 -19.27 -13.88
C GLN A 184 6.54 -19.10 -15.34
N VAL A 185 7.77 -18.66 -15.62
CA VAL A 185 8.29 -18.62 -16.99
C VAL A 185 8.36 -20.02 -17.59
N GLN A 186 8.87 -20.99 -16.82
CA GLN A 186 8.97 -22.38 -17.26
C GLN A 186 7.60 -23.01 -17.51
N LEU A 187 6.65 -22.80 -16.58
CA LEU A 187 5.28 -23.32 -16.67
C LEU A 187 4.55 -22.74 -17.90
N LYS A 188 4.73 -21.45 -18.18
CA LYS A 188 4.12 -20.80 -19.34
C LYS A 188 4.83 -21.16 -20.66
N ASP A 189 6.05 -21.69 -20.60
CA ASP A 189 6.93 -21.98 -21.75
C ASP A 189 6.99 -20.80 -22.75
N VAL A 190 7.06 -19.56 -22.26
CA VAL A 190 7.20 -18.38 -23.14
C VAL A 190 8.66 -18.20 -23.57
N ARG A 191 8.87 -17.87 -24.84
CA ARG A 191 10.20 -17.81 -25.45
C ARG A 191 10.38 -16.50 -26.20
N PRO A 192 11.55 -15.84 -26.15
CA PRO A 192 11.86 -14.71 -27.02
C PRO A 192 11.54 -15.03 -28.49
N GLY A 193 10.81 -14.13 -29.14
CA GLY A 193 10.25 -14.28 -30.47
C GLY A 193 8.82 -14.82 -30.53
N ASP A 194 8.27 -15.36 -29.44
CA ASP A 194 6.88 -15.83 -29.42
C ASP A 194 5.89 -14.66 -29.57
N THR A 195 4.76 -14.93 -30.23
CA THR A 195 3.56 -14.12 -30.01
C THR A 195 2.97 -14.53 -28.67
N VAL A 196 2.78 -13.57 -27.77
CA VAL A 196 2.26 -13.80 -26.41
C VAL A 196 0.97 -13.03 -26.18
N VAL A 197 0.11 -13.61 -25.35
CA VAL A 197 -1.11 -12.97 -24.86
C VAL A 197 -0.76 -12.16 -23.61
N VAL A 198 -1.11 -10.88 -23.62
CA VAL A 198 -0.82 -9.94 -22.54
C VAL A 198 -2.12 -9.32 -22.06
N ARG A 199 -2.25 -9.17 -20.74
CA ARG A 199 -3.40 -8.55 -20.09
C ARG A 199 -2.96 -7.69 -18.90
N LYS A 200 -3.86 -6.88 -18.37
CA LYS A 200 -3.61 -6.15 -17.11
C LYS A 200 -4.33 -6.83 -15.94
N ALA A 201 -3.57 -7.44 -15.04
CA ALA A 201 -4.12 -7.94 -13.79
C ALA A 201 -4.66 -6.78 -12.94
N GLY A 202 -5.92 -6.87 -12.53
CA GLY A 202 -6.62 -5.84 -11.78
C GLY A 202 -6.64 -4.48 -12.48
N ASP A 203 -6.66 -4.46 -13.82
CA ASP A 203 -6.66 -3.29 -14.71
C ASP A 203 -5.41 -2.38 -14.61
N VAL A 204 -4.38 -2.79 -13.88
CA VAL A 204 -3.20 -1.95 -13.61
C VAL A 204 -1.89 -2.62 -14.04
N ILE A 205 -1.64 -3.87 -13.63
CA ILE A 205 -0.32 -4.49 -13.77
C ILE A 205 -0.29 -5.37 -15.01
N PRO A 206 0.50 -5.05 -16.05
CA PRO A 206 0.60 -5.90 -17.23
C PRO A 206 1.30 -7.22 -16.89
N GLU A 207 0.71 -8.34 -17.30
CA GLU A 207 1.27 -9.68 -17.17
C GLU A 207 1.14 -10.45 -18.49
N VAL A 208 2.10 -11.33 -18.76
CA VAL A 208 1.99 -12.30 -19.86
C VAL A 208 1.18 -13.49 -19.39
N VAL A 209 0.09 -13.82 -20.09
CA VAL A 209 -0.75 -14.99 -19.79
C VAL A 209 -0.06 -16.27 -20.28
N GLY A 210 0.38 -16.26 -21.53
CA GLY A 210 1.06 -17.39 -22.17
C GLY A 210 1.33 -17.16 -23.66
N PRO A 211 1.97 -18.12 -24.33
CA PRO A 211 2.27 -18.04 -25.76
C PRO A 211 1.05 -18.42 -26.61
N VAL A 212 0.92 -17.79 -27.77
CA VAL A 212 0.03 -18.24 -28.83
C VAL A 212 0.75 -19.33 -29.62
N LEU A 213 0.60 -20.58 -29.17
CA LEU A 213 1.38 -21.72 -29.70
C LEU A 213 1.27 -21.91 -31.22
N ALA A 214 0.11 -21.61 -31.80
CA ALA A 214 -0.12 -21.69 -33.25
C ALA A 214 0.77 -20.73 -34.07
N LEU A 215 1.26 -19.64 -33.45
CA LEU A 215 2.11 -18.63 -34.08
C LEU A 215 3.59 -18.74 -33.64
N ARG A 216 3.95 -19.82 -32.94
CA ARG A 216 5.33 -20.00 -32.44
C ARG A 216 6.31 -20.17 -33.61
N PRO A 217 7.40 -19.38 -33.67
CA PRO A 217 8.44 -19.58 -34.66
C PRO A 217 9.08 -20.96 -34.55
N LYS A 218 9.34 -21.63 -35.69
CA LYS A 218 9.92 -22.99 -35.73
C LYS A 218 11.27 -23.12 -35.02
N ASN A 219 12.06 -22.04 -34.98
CA ASN A 219 13.40 -22.02 -34.37
C ASN A 219 13.40 -21.41 -32.95
N SER A 220 12.25 -21.36 -32.28
CA SER A 220 12.08 -20.76 -30.95
C SER A 220 12.81 -21.57 -29.87
N LYS A 221 13.76 -20.92 -29.18
CA LYS A 221 14.59 -21.55 -28.14
C LYS A 221 14.00 -21.31 -26.74
N PRO A 222 13.92 -22.33 -25.87
CA PRO A 222 13.53 -22.14 -24.49
C PRO A 222 14.41 -21.11 -23.79
N TRP A 223 13.79 -20.17 -23.07
CA TRP A 223 14.54 -19.23 -22.24
C TRP A 223 15.09 -19.93 -21.01
N LYS A 224 16.35 -19.63 -20.67
CA LYS A 224 17.00 -20.14 -19.47
C LYS A 224 17.18 -19.01 -18.48
N PHE A 225 16.76 -19.25 -17.25
CA PHE A 225 17.00 -18.31 -16.16
C PHE A 225 18.49 -18.12 -15.96
N PRO A 226 19.00 -16.88 -15.85
CA PRO A 226 20.41 -16.64 -15.69
C PRO A 226 20.94 -17.27 -14.39
N THR A 227 22.14 -17.83 -14.44
CA THR A 227 22.80 -18.42 -13.26
C THR A 227 23.60 -17.39 -12.47
N VAL A 228 23.87 -16.23 -13.07
CA VAL A 228 24.61 -15.11 -12.49
C VAL A 228 23.77 -13.83 -12.54
N CYS A 229 24.03 -12.93 -11.59
CA CYS A 229 23.35 -11.65 -11.50
C CYS A 229 23.63 -10.79 -12.73
N VAL A 230 22.62 -10.05 -13.19
CA VAL A 230 22.73 -9.13 -14.33
C VAL A 230 23.66 -7.94 -14.07
N CYS A 231 23.91 -7.58 -12.79
CA CYS A 231 24.81 -6.48 -12.44
C CYS A 231 26.28 -6.78 -12.78
N ASP A 232 27.14 -5.77 -12.70
CA ASP A 232 28.55 -5.87 -13.08
C ASP A 232 29.37 -6.82 -12.20
N ARG A 233 28.92 -7.08 -10.96
CA ARG A 233 29.59 -8.04 -10.05
C ARG A 233 29.43 -9.50 -10.50
N LYS A 234 28.45 -9.82 -11.36
CA LYS A 234 28.19 -11.18 -11.89
C LYS A 234 28.17 -12.30 -10.84
N SER A 235 27.73 -12.01 -9.61
CA SER A 235 27.63 -12.99 -8.52
C SER A 235 26.68 -14.13 -8.86
N LYS A 236 26.90 -15.33 -8.32
CA LYS A 236 25.98 -16.46 -8.51
C LYS A 236 24.60 -16.15 -7.94
N LEU A 237 23.55 -16.44 -8.71
CA LEU A 237 22.18 -16.39 -8.22
C LEU A 237 21.87 -17.68 -7.45
N VAL A 238 21.28 -17.52 -6.27
CA VAL A 238 21.00 -18.62 -5.33
C VAL A 238 19.50 -18.69 -5.10
N GLN A 239 18.94 -19.89 -5.22
CA GLN A 239 17.60 -20.20 -4.74
C GLN A 239 17.77 -21.05 -3.48
N VAL A 240 17.22 -20.58 -2.36
CA VAL A 240 17.22 -21.33 -1.11
C VAL A 240 16.19 -22.46 -1.22
N GLU A 241 16.53 -23.64 -0.70
CA GLU A 241 15.62 -24.77 -0.66
C GLU A 241 14.31 -24.37 0.06
N GLY A 242 13.17 -24.66 -0.59
CA GLY A 242 11.84 -24.27 -0.10
C GLY A 242 11.37 -22.85 -0.47
N GLU A 243 12.21 -21.97 -1.03
CA GLU A 243 11.78 -20.67 -1.58
C GLU A 243 11.62 -20.74 -3.12
N SER A 244 10.52 -20.21 -3.68
CA SER A 244 10.34 -20.07 -5.15
C SER A 244 11.22 -18.98 -5.77
N ASP A 245 11.72 -18.05 -4.95
CA ASP A 245 12.43 -16.87 -5.40
C ASP A 245 13.93 -17.16 -5.53
N THR A 246 14.47 -16.95 -6.74
CA THR A 246 15.92 -16.90 -6.96
C THR A 246 16.45 -15.51 -6.59
N ARG A 247 17.63 -15.42 -5.94
CA ARG A 247 18.16 -14.15 -5.40
C ARG A 247 19.63 -13.91 -5.73
N CYS A 248 19.97 -12.65 -5.86
CA CYS A 248 21.33 -12.12 -5.77
C CYS A 248 21.69 -11.97 -4.29
N VAL A 249 22.78 -12.63 -3.86
CA VAL A 249 23.27 -12.60 -2.47
C VAL A 249 24.48 -11.69 -2.28
N GLU A 250 24.91 -10.99 -3.34
CA GLU A 250 26.03 -10.04 -3.31
C GLU A 250 25.67 -8.79 -2.49
N PRO A 251 26.32 -8.54 -1.33
CA PRO A 251 26.03 -7.38 -0.50
C PRO A 251 26.22 -6.05 -1.22
N GLU A 252 27.22 -5.97 -2.11
CA GLU A 252 27.57 -4.78 -2.88
C GLU A 252 26.84 -4.69 -4.23
N CYS A 253 25.76 -5.44 -4.42
CA CYS A 253 25.01 -5.40 -5.68
C CYS A 253 24.44 -3.99 -5.91
N PRO A 254 24.84 -3.27 -6.99
CA PRO A 254 24.41 -1.89 -7.22
C PRO A 254 22.89 -1.80 -7.41
N PHE A 255 22.28 -2.79 -8.08
CA PHE A 255 20.83 -2.83 -8.24
C PHE A 255 20.09 -2.97 -6.90
N GLN A 256 20.62 -3.75 -5.96
CA GLN A 256 20.01 -3.83 -4.63
C GLN A 256 20.19 -2.52 -3.86
N ARG A 257 21.38 -1.90 -3.93
CA ARG A 257 21.64 -0.58 -3.33
C ARG A 257 20.63 0.45 -3.83
N ASP A 258 20.50 0.60 -5.14
CA ASP A 258 19.64 1.63 -5.73
C ASP A 258 18.17 1.38 -5.37
N GLN A 259 17.72 0.12 -5.42
CA GLN A 259 16.37 -0.25 -5.00
C GLN A 259 16.12 -0.03 -3.50
N ARG A 260 17.12 -0.19 -2.64
CA ARG A 260 17.02 0.17 -1.21
C ARG A 260 16.88 1.67 -1.03
N ILE A 261 17.64 2.48 -1.78
CA ILE A 261 17.54 3.95 -1.75
C ILE A 261 16.18 4.43 -2.27
N ILE A 262 15.70 3.89 -3.39
CA ILE A 262 14.38 4.18 -3.95
C ILE A 262 13.27 3.83 -2.94
N HIS A 263 13.37 2.66 -2.31
CA HIS A 263 12.41 2.24 -1.28
C HIS A 263 12.42 3.17 -0.07
N PHE A 264 13.60 3.56 0.40
CA PHE A 264 13.76 4.50 1.52
C PHE A 264 13.09 5.86 1.22
N ALA A 265 13.26 6.36 -0.01
CA ALA A 265 12.65 7.61 -0.47
C ALA A 265 11.13 7.54 -0.67
N SER A 266 10.55 6.33 -0.76
CA SER A 266 9.14 6.15 -1.09
C SER A 266 8.20 6.82 -0.09
N ARG A 267 6.98 7.16 -0.56
CA ARG A 267 5.91 7.73 0.27
C ARG A 267 5.53 6.86 1.48
N THR A 268 5.68 5.55 1.35
CA THR A 268 5.42 4.60 2.45
C THR A 268 6.51 4.60 3.51
N ALA A 269 7.72 5.05 3.18
CA ALA A 269 8.88 5.19 4.06
C ALA A 269 9.13 6.68 4.36
N MET A 270 10.30 7.24 4.01
CA MET A 270 10.71 8.58 4.44
C MET A 270 10.11 9.72 3.61
N ASP A 271 9.39 9.40 2.53
CA ASP A 271 8.63 10.36 1.71
C ASP A 271 9.50 11.55 1.24
N ILE A 272 10.56 11.23 0.51
CA ILE A 272 11.52 12.21 -0.01
C ILE A 272 11.14 12.57 -1.44
N GLU A 273 10.39 13.66 -1.59
CA GLU A 273 10.00 14.18 -2.90
C GLU A 273 11.22 14.57 -3.74
N GLY A 274 11.17 14.28 -5.04
CA GLY A 274 12.26 14.53 -5.99
C GLY A 274 13.34 13.43 -6.05
N LEU A 275 13.36 12.49 -5.10
CA LEU A 275 14.30 11.36 -5.07
C LEU A 275 13.71 10.11 -5.76
N GLY A 276 13.33 10.24 -7.03
CA GLY A 276 12.82 9.13 -7.85
C GLY A 276 13.93 8.26 -8.44
N GLU A 277 13.55 7.19 -9.16
CA GLU A 277 14.50 6.21 -9.73
C GLU A 277 15.62 6.85 -10.54
N LYS A 278 15.28 7.77 -11.46
CA LYS A 278 16.27 8.49 -12.28
C LYS A 278 17.27 9.29 -11.45
N THR A 279 16.80 9.97 -10.41
CA THR A 279 17.65 10.73 -9.50
C THR A 279 18.60 9.81 -8.73
N VAL A 280 18.08 8.68 -8.24
CA VAL A 280 18.90 7.68 -7.53
C VAL A 280 19.96 7.09 -8.44
N PHE A 281 19.62 6.72 -9.67
CA PHE A 281 20.61 6.23 -10.65
C PHE A 281 21.67 7.28 -10.94
N ALA A 282 21.29 8.54 -11.20
CA ALA A 282 22.25 9.61 -11.44
C ALA A 282 23.20 9.85 -10.25
N LEU A 283 22.69 9.78 -9.01
CA LEU A 283 23.51 9.86 -7.79
C LEU A 283 24.46 8.66 -7.66
N SER A 284 23.97 7.46 -7.96
CA SER A 284 24.73 6.21 -7.95
C SER A 284 25.86 6.24 -8.98
N ASP A 285 25.57 6.66 -10.22
CA ASP A 285 26.52 6.63 -11.34
C ASP A 285 27.70 7.59 -11.10
N LYS A 286 27.47 8.67 -10.34
CA LYS A 286 28.50 9.60 -9.86
C LYS A 286 29.17 9.15 -8.55
N ASN A 287 28.79 8.00 -7.99
CA ASN A 287 29.22 7.50 -6.69
C ASN A 287 28.99 8.50 -5.53
N PHE A 288 27.95 9.33 -5.64
CA PHE A 288 27.62 10.28 -4.58
C PHE A 288 26.89 9.63 -3.40
N VAL A 289 26.29 8.46 -3.62
CA VAL A 289 25.60 7.66 -2.60
C VAL A 289 25.99 6.19 -2.74
N SER A 290 26.34 5.56 -1.63
CA SER A 290 26.62 4.12 -1.53
C SER A 290 25.59 3.40 -0.63
N ASP A 291 24.91 4.13 0.22
CA ASP A 291 23.79 3.65 1.02
C ASP A 291 22.77 4.76 1.33
N ILE A 292 21.71 4.41 2.05
CA ILE A 292 20.64 5.32 2.46
C ILE A 292 21.10 6.41 3.43
N GLY A 293 22.20 6.18 4.17
CA GLY A 293 22.80 7.15 5.10
C GLY A 293 23.48 8.31 4.38
N ASP A 294 24.05 8.06 3.20
CA ASP A 294 24.79 9.07 2.43
C ASP A 294 23.90 10.21 1.92
N LEU A 295 22.59 9.95 1.77
CA LEU A 295 21.59 10.95 1.34
C LEU A 295 21.68 12.23 2.16
N TYR A 296 21.87 12.09 3.48
CA TYR A 296 21.92 13.22 4.41
C TYR A 296 23.25 13.98 4.42
N SER A 297 24.20 13.57 3.57
CA SER A 297 25.48 14.26 3.35
C SER A 297 25.59 14.86 1.93
N LEU A 298 24.51 14.80 1.14
CA LEU A 298 24.45 15.43 -0.16
C LEU A 298 24.51 16.96 -0.01
N THR A 299 25.19 17.60 -0.95
CA THR A 299 25.35 19.05 -0.98
C THR A 299 24.84 19.61 -2.30
N LEU A 300 24.62 20.92 -2.33
CA LEU A 300 24.16 21.62 -3.52
C LEU A 300 25.13 21.41 -4.69
N GLU A 301 26.44 21.47 -4.42
CA GLU A 301 27.49 21.33 -5.41
C GLU A 301 27.51 19.94 -6.05
N LYS A 302 27.20 18.88 -5.28
CA LYS A 302 27.05 17.53 -5.82
C LYS A 302 25.81 17.43 -6.72
N LEU A 303 24.68 17.94 -6.26
CA LEU A 303 23.43 17.85 -7.03
C LEU A 303 23.48 18.64 -8.34
N LEU A 304 24.17 19.78 -8.37
CA LEU A 304 24.36 20.57 -9.60
C LEU A 304 25.25 19.88 -10.65
N GLN A 305 25.96 18.80 -10.31
CA GLN A 305 26.70 17.98 -11.27
C GLN A 305 25.82 16.93 -11.96
N LEU A 306 24.57 16.79 -11.54
CA LEU A 306 23.61 15.85 -12.14
C LEU A 306 22.90 16.51 -13.33
N GLU A 307 22.75 15.75 -14.42
CA GLU A 307 22.00 16.21 -15.58
C GLU A 307 20.53 16.48 -15.22
N GLY A 308 19.98 17.62 -15.67
CA GLY A 308 18.60 18.01 -15.40
C GLY A 308 18.35 18.65 -14.02
N PHE A 309 19.39 18.80 -13.18
CA PHE A 309 19.30 19.57 -11.95
C PHE A 309 19.66 21.04 -12.19
N ALA A 310 18.83 21.92 -11.65
CA ALA A 310 19.09 23.35 -11.53
C ALA A 310 19.07 23.72 -10.04
N GLU A 311 19.53 24.93 -9.71
CA GLU A 311 19.65 25.37 -8.32
C GLU A 311 18.36 25.19 -7.51
N LEU A 312 17.20 25.52 -8.11
CA LEU A 312 15.91 25.36 -7.45
C LEU A 312 15.55 23.88 -7.19
N SER A 313 15.71 22.99 -8.18
CA SER A 313 15.39 21.57 -8.00
C SER A 313 16.35 20.88 -7.03
N ALA A 314 17.62 21.28 -7.04
CA ALA A 314 18.62 20.81 -6.08
C ALA A 314 18.29 21.26 -4.65
N LYS A 315 17.97 22.55 -4.44
CA LYS A 315 17.53 23.08 -3.15
C LYS A 315 16.26 22.39 -2.64
N ASN A 316 15.29 22.15 -3.51
CA ASN A 316 14.06 21.44 -3.14
C ASN A 316 14.34 20.00 -2.70
N LEU A 317 15.24 19.28 -3.39
CA LEU A 317 15.63 17.93 -2.99
C LEU A 317 16.35 17.92 -1.63
N LEU A 318 17.29 18.86 -1.41
CA LEU A 318 17.97 18.98 -0.11
C LEU A 318 16.98 19.28 1.02
N ALA A 319 16.03 20.19 0.78
CA ALA A 319 14.97 20.49 1.73
C ALA A 319 14.07 19.28 2.01
N ALA A 320 13.74 18.48 0.98
CA ALA A 320 12.97 17.25 1.16
C ALA A 320 13.74 16.18 1.96
N ILE A 321 15.05 16.04 1.72
CA ILE A 321 15.92 15.15 2.50
C ILE A 321 15.98 15.62 3.95
N ASP A 322 16.22 16.91 4.20
CA ASP A 322 16.29 17.46 5.55
C ASP A 322 14.95 17.33 6.30
N GLY A 323 13.84 17.67 5.64
CA GLY A 323 12.49 17.50 6.18
C GLY A 323 12.10 16.04 6.44
N SER A 324 12.81 15.07 5.85
CA SER A 324 12.59 13.65 6.15
C SER A 324 13.15 13.21 7.51
N LYS A 325 14.04 14.00 8.13
CA LYS A 325 14.68 13.65 9.41
C LYS A 325 13.68 13.48 10.56
N SER A 326 12.55 14.20 10.52
CA SER A 326 11.51 14.18 11.56
C SER A 326 10.35 13.20 11.24
N ARG A 327 10.54 12.30 10.27
CA ARG A 327 9.50 11.29 9.97
C ARG A 327 9.34 10.33 11.15
N PRO A 328 8.10 9.86 11.43
CA PRO A 328 7.85 8.93 12.54
C PRO A 328 8.74 7.69 12.49
N LEU A 329 9.13 7.16 13.65
CA LEU A 329 10.00 5.98 13.75
C LEU A 329 9.50 4.78 12.92
N ALA A 330 8.18 4.56 12.85
CA ALA A 330 7.59 3.51 12.02
C ALA A 330 7.95 3.66 10.52
N LYS A 331 8.00 4.90 10.01
CA LYS A 331 8.40 5.20 8.63
C LYS A 331 9.89 4.92 8.39
N LEU A 332 10.74 5.30 9.35
CA LEU A 332 12.16 4.99 9.32
C LEU A 332 12.39 3.47 9.27
N LEU A 333 11.75 2.71 10.15
CA LEU A 333 11.82 1.25 10.19
C LEU A 333 11.37 0.59 8.88
N VAL A 334 10.29 1.09 8.26
CA VAL A 334 9.87 0.64 6.91
C VAL A 334 10.96 0.97 5.89
N GLY A 335 11.55 2.17 5.96
CA GLY A 335 12.61 2.63 5.06
C GLY A 335 13.89 1.80 5.12
N LEU A 336 14.25 1.28 6.30
CA LEU A 336 15.42 0.38 6.47
C LEU A 336 15.32 -0.89 5.60
N GLY A 337 14.10 -1.29 5.22
CA GLY A 337 13.88 -2.40 4.30
C GLY A 337 14.22 -3.78 4.88
N ILE A 338 14.11 -3.94 6.21
CA ILE A 338 14.35 -5.21 6.91
C ILE A 338 13.41 -6.29 6.36
N LYS A 339 13.94 -7.49 6.06
CA LYS A 339 13.18 -8.59 5.45
C LYS A 339 11.96 -8.92 6.32
N ASN A 340 10.79 -9.05 5.68
CA ASN A 340 9.49 -9.34 6.28
C ASN A 340 8.93 -8.26 7.25
N LEU A 341 9.67 -7.18 7.51
CA LEU A 341 9.17 -6.07 8.33
C LEU A 341 8.29 -5.13 7.49
N GLY A 342 6.98 -5.32 7.58
CA GLY A 342 5.98 -4.46 6.93
C GLY A 342 5.55 -3.26 7.78
N PRO A 343 4.75 -2.32 7.22
CA PRO A 343 4.30 -1.12 7.93
C PRO A 343 3.58 -1.38 9.26
N ALA A 344 2.74 -2.41 9.34
CA ALA A 344 2.02 -2.74 10.57
C ALA A 344 2.94 -3.24 11.69
N ALA A 345 3.95 -4.04 11.34
CA ALA A 345 4.96 -4.52 12.27
C ALA A 345 5.88 -3.38 12.73
N ALA A 346 6.28 -2.49 11.81
CA ALA A 346 7.06 -1.30 12.11
C ALA A 346 6.32 -0.33 13.06
N GLU A 347 5.02 -0.12 12.85
CA GLU A 347 4.15 0.63 13.77
C GLU A 347 4.12 0.00 15.17
N SER A 348 3.99 -1.32 15.23
CA SER A 348 3.92 -2.04 16.51
C SER A 348 5.25 -1.95 17.28
N LEU A 349 6.38 -2.08 16.58
CA LEU A 349 7.72 -1.85 17.14
C LEU A 349 7.87 -0.42 17.66
N ALA A 350 7.53 0.57 16.84
CA ALA A 350 7.66 1.97 17.20
C ALA A 350 6.83 2.32 18.44
N ARG A 351 5.60 1.78 18.55
CA ARG A 351 4.74 1.99 19.73
C ARG A 351 5.27 1.29 20.97
N ARG A 352 5.77 0.05 20.83
CA ARG A 352 6.22 -0.76 21.96
C ARG A 352 7.54 -0.26 22.57
N PHE A 353 8.45 0.22 21.74
CA PHE A 353 9.82 0.59 22.16
C PHE A 353 10.09 2.10 22.15
N GLY A 354 9.32 2.90 21.41
CA GLY A 354 9.34 4.37 21.44
C GLY A 354 10.56 5.04 20.81
N SER A 355 11.70 4.35 20.78
CA SER A 355 12.93 4.79 20.12
C SER A 355 13.62 3.65 19.37
N LEU A 356 14.39 3.99 18.35
CA LEU A 356 15.22 3.05 17.60
C LEU A 356 16.28 2.41 18.49
N ASP A 357 16.87 3.18 19.41
CA ASP A 357 17.90 2.69 20.33
C ASP A 357 17.35 1.60 21.26
N ALA A 358 16.10 1.75 21.72
CA ALA A 358 15.42 0.70 22.50
C ALA A 358 15.15 -0.56 21.67
N ILE A 359 14.80 -0.42 20.38
CA ILE A 359 14.63 -1.57 19.46
C ILE A 359 15.97 -2.28 19.23
N ILE A 360 17.05 -1.53 19.03
CA ILE A 360 18.41 -2.08 18.83
C ILE A 360 18.88 -2.87 20.05
N ALA A 361 18.54 -2.41 21.26
CA ALA A 361 18.91 -3.05 22.51
C ALA A 361 18.00 -4.24 22.90
N ALA A 362 16.84 -4.39 22.25
CA ALA A 362 15.87 -5.42 22.59
C ALA A 362 16.37 -6.83 22.22
N THR A 363 16.02 -7.80 23.06
CA THR A 363 16.31 -9.22 22.81
C THR A 363 15.36 -9.80 21.75
N PRO A 364 15.75 -10.86 21.02
CA PRO A 364 14.86 -11.55 20.09
C PRO A 364 13.53 -12.00 20.71
N GLU A 365 13.55 -12.40 21.98
CA GLU A 365 12.37 -12.82 22.74
C GLU A 365 11.41 -11.64 22.97
N GLN A 366 11.92 -10.49 23.39
CA GLN A 366 11.10 -9.28 23.56
C GLN A 366 10.51 -8.78 22.24
N LEU A 367 11.22 -8.96 21.14
CA LEU A 367 10.74 -8.60 19.80
C LEU A 367 9.65 -9.57 19.31
N SER A 368 9.76 -10.87 19.62
CA SER A 368 8.82 -11.89 19.17
C SER A 368 7.47 -11.85 19.90
N GLU A 369 7.42 -11.31 21.12
CA GLU A 369 6.19 -11.05 21.89
C GLU A 369 5.23 -10.06 21.22
N ILE A 370 5.68 -9.27 20.24
CA ILE A 370 4.85 -8.30 19.55
C ILE A 370 3.94 -8.98 18.54
N ASP A 371 2.63 -8.71 18.66
CA ASP A 371 1.59 -9.17 17.72
C ASP A 371 1.98 -8.82 16.26
N GLY A 372 2.19 -9.86 15.44
CA GLY A 372 2.54 -9.72 14.04
C GLY A 372 4.05 -9.73 13.69
N LEU A 373 4.95 -9.86 14.67
CA LEU A 373 6.38 -10.10 14.41
C LEU A 373 6.70 -11.61 14.41
N GLY A 374 6.46 -12.29 15.53
CA GLY A 374 6.90 -13.66 15.73
C GLY A 374 8.43 -13.82 15.66
N GLU A 375 8.92 -15.05 15.87
CA GLU A 375 10.35 -15.35 15.99
C GLU A 375 11.14 -15.06 14.70
N VAL A 376 10.55 -15.33 13.54
CA VAL A 376 11.22 -15.17 12.24
C VAL A 376 11.52 -13.69 11.96
N ILE A 377 10.57 -12.78 12.21
CA ILE A 377 10.79 -11.35 11.96
C ILE A 377 11.70 -10.78 13.04
N ALA A 378 11.52 -11.16 14.30
CA ALA A 378 12.39 -10.77 15.41
C ALA A 378 13.87 -11.08 15.11
N GLY A 379 14.17 -12.32 14.68
CA GLY A 379 15.52 -12.71 14.30
C GLY A 379 16.09 -11.86 13.15
N LYS A 380 15.28 -11.55 12.13
CA LYS A 380 15.72 -10.69 11.01
C LYS A 380 15.97 -9.24 11.41
N VAL A 381 15.21 -8.72 12.37
CA VAL A 381 15.45 -7.38 12.94
C VAL A 381 16.77 -7.36 13.70
N THR A 382 17.00 -8.33 14.59
CA THR A 382 18.24 -8.45 15.37
C THR A 382 19.47 -8.64 14.46
N GLU A 383 19.40 -9.55 13.48
CA GLU A 383 20.47 -9.77 12.48
C GLU A 383 20.79 -8.48 11.73
N TRP A 384 19.77 -7.72 11.31
CA TRP A 384 19.96 -6.49 10.55
C TRP A 384 20.75 -5.46 11.35
N PHE A 385 20.39 -5.22 12.61
CA PHE A 385 21.10 -4.26 13.47
C PHE A 385 22.46 -4.76 13.96
N ALA A 386 22.70 -6.07 13.95
CA ALA A 386 24.00 -6.65 14.30
C ALA A 386 25.06 -6.46 13.20
N ASP A 387 24.64 -6.35 11.94
CA ASP A 387 25.50 -6.20 10.77
C ASP A 387 26.34 -4.91 10.80
N LYS A 388 27.63 -5.02 10.43
CA LYS A 388 28.57 -3.89 10.48
C LYS A 388 28.19 -2.77 9.50
N SER A 389 27.76 -3.10 8.29
CA SER A 389 27.40 -2.11 7.26
C SER A 389 26.14 -1.33 7.66
N HIS A 390 25.15 -2.02 8.26
CA HIS A 390 23.95 -1.37 8.77
C HIS A 390 24.22 -0.50 10.00
N LYS A 391 25.14 -0.90 10.89
CA LYS A 391 25.59 -0.04 12.00
C LYS A 391 26.18 1.28 11.50
N GLU A 392 26.94 1.26 10.40
CA GLU A 392 27.47 2.50 9.80
C GLU A 392 26.36 3.39 9.24
N ILE A 393 25.31 2.82 8.65
CA ILE A 393 24.12 3.58 8.23
C ILE A 393 23.47 4.30 9.43
N ILE A 394 23.28 3.59 10.55
CA ILE A 394 22.71 4.17 11.77
C ILE A 394 23.59 5.30 12.33
N LYS A 395 24.92 5.17 12.27
CA LYS A 395 25.84 6.25 12.65
C LYS A 395 25.71 7.47 11.74
N LYS A 396 25.59 7.28 10.41
CA LYS A 396 25.37 8.36 9.45
C LYS A 396 24.07 9.11 9.75
N PHE A 397 22.98 8.38 10.00
CA PHE A 397 21.71 8.97 10.42
C PHE A 397 21.80 9.76 11.72
N ARG A 398 22.48 9.21 12.74
CA ARG A 398 22.68 9.90 14.02
C ARG A 398 23.47 11.21 13.84
N ARG A 399 24.55 11.19 13.05
CA ARG A 399 25.34 12.40 12.73
C ARG A 399 24.52 13.43 11.95
N ALA A 400 23.61 12.98 11.08
CA ALA A 400 22.74 13.84 10.31
C ALA A 400 21.56 14.43 11.12
N GLY A 401 21.32 13.95 12.35
CA GLY A 401 20.19 14.37 13.17
C GLY A 401 18.85 13.78 12.73
N VAL A 402 18.84 12.57 12.14
CA VAL A 402 17.60 11.84 11.89
C VAL A 402 16.98 11.46 13.25
N GLU A 403 15.70 11.78 13.44
CA GLU A 403 14.99 11.46 14.66
C GLU A 403 14.75 9.96 14.77
N PHE A 404 15.19 9.37 15.88
CA PHE A 404 15.04 7.94 16.16
C PHE A 404 13.77 7.63 16.98
N GLY A 405 12.82 8.55 16.99
CA GLY A 405 11.70 8.54 17.93
C GLY A 405 12.13 9.00 19.32
N ASN A 406 11.24 9.74 19.98
CA ASN A 406 11.37 10.20 21.37
C ASN A 406 10.02 10.10 22.09
N VAL A 407 9.18 9.16 21.67
CA VAL A 407 7.89 8.95 22.33
C VAL A 407 8.19 8.21 23.62
N ALA A 408 7.87 8.83 24.75
CA ALA A 408 7.90 8.14 26.03
C ALA A 408 6.95 6.94 25.93
N VAL A 409 7.51 5.73 25.87
CA VAL A 409 6.70 4.52 25.99
C VAL A 409 6.17 4.53 27.41
N SER A 410 4.87 4.36 27.56
CA SER A 410 4.29 4.11 28.87
C SER A 410 5.03 2.95 29.54
N THR A 411 5.63 3.20 30.71
CA THR A 411 6.23 2.18 31.57
C THR A 411 5.18 1.28 32.23
N ALA A 412 3.89 1.50 31.91
CA ALA A 412 2.81 0.72 32.44
C ALA A 412 2.95 -0.78 32.05
N PRO A 413 2.60 -1.70 32.95
CA PRO A 413 2.62 -3.14 32.69
C PRO A 413 1.84 -3.47 31.41
N GLN A 414 2.41 -4.29 30.52
CA GLN A 414 1.74 -4.75 29.29
C GLN A 414 0.78 -5.92 29.57
N ASN A 415 -0.05 -5.76 30.59
CA ASN A 415 -0.98 -6.78 31.10
C ASN A 415 -2.27 -6.91 30.26
N LEU A 416 -2.46 -6.04 29.26
CA LEU A 416 -3.65 -6.03 28.39
C LEU A 416 -3.42 -6.58 26.98
N VAL A 417 -2.24 -7.14 26.70
CA VAL A 417 -1.94 -7.74 25.38
C VAL A 417 -3.00 -8.77 24.97
N GLY A 418 -3.50 -8.63 23.74
CA GLY A 418 -4.53 -9.52 23.17
C GLY A 418 -5.97 -9.24 23.64
N LYS A 419 -6.18 -8.34 24.61
CA LYS A 419 -7.51 -8.04 25.15
C LYS A 419 -8.15 -6.86 24.42
N ALA A 420 -9.39 -7.04 23.95
CA ALA A 420 -10.18 -6.00 23.31
C ALA A 420 -11.18 -5.40 24.31
N ILE A 421 -10.97 -4.16 24.75
CA ILE A 421 -11.78 -3.50 25.80
C ILE A 421 -12.53 -2.34 25.17
N VAL A 422 -13.86 -2.35 25.24
CA VAL A 422 -14.70 -1.27 24.70
C VAL A 422 -15.04 -0.30 25.83
N VAL A 423 -14.94 1.00 25.59
CA VAL A 423 -15.41 2.03 26.53
C VAL A 423 -16.70 2.66 26.01
N THR A 424 -17.68 2.84 26.90
CA THR A 424 -18.94 3.53 26.62
C THR A 424 -19.30 4.48 27.76
N GLY A 425 -19.67 5.71 27.43
CA GLY A 425 -19.81 6.78 28.41
C GLY A 425 -18.47 7.37 28.86
N THR A 426 -18.53 8.35 29.75
CA THR A 426 -17.35 9.01 30.34
C THR A 426 -17.01 8.32 31.66
N VAL A 427 -15.83 7.71 31.74
CA VAL A 427 -15.38 7.04 32.98
C VAL A 427 -14.78 8.09 33.88
N GLU A 428 -15.30 8.24 35.09
CA GLU A 428 -14.79 9.22 36.07
C GLU A 428 -13.26 9.07 36.26
N GLY A 429 -12.53 10.19 36.10
CA GLY A 429 -11.07 10.24 36.12
C GLY A 429 -10.38 10.04 34.76
N PHE A 430 -11.14 9.73 33.70
CA PHE A 430 -10.64 9.59 32.33
C PHE A 430 -11.50 10.40 31.36
N THR A 431 -10.85 11.09 30.42
CA THR A 431 -11.53 11.45 29.17
C THR A 431 -11.78 10.20 28.35
N ARG A 432 -12.70 10.23 27.39
CA ARG A 432 -12.97 9.09 26.51
C ARG A 432 -11.70 8.66 25.77
N GLU A 433 -10.94 9.64 25.28
CA GLU A 433 -9.65 9.45 24.63
C GLU A 433 -8.60 8.93 25.63
N GLY A 434 -8.59 9.46 26.85
CA GLY A 434 -7.67 9.04 27.91
C GLY A 434 -7.89 7.60 28.37
N ALA A 435 -9.13 7.12 28.44
CA ALA A 435 -9.43 5.72 28.74
C ALA A 435 -8.95 4.79 27.61
N GLN A 436 -9.17 5.20 26.35
CA GLN A 436 -8.66 4.49 25.18
C GLN A 436 -7.12 4.43 25.17
N GLU A 437 -6.46 5.53 25.52
CA GLU A 437 -5.00 5.61 25.65
C GLU A 437 -4.47 4.77 26.82
N ALA A 438 -5.16 4.74 27.96
CA ALA A 438 -4.80 3.90 29.09
C ALA A 438 -4.84 2.40 28.75
N ILE A 439 -5.80 1.98 27.91
CA ILE A 439 -5.92 0.61 27.40
C ILE A 439 -4.79 0.32 26.40
N THR A 440 -4.60 1.18 25.40
CA THR A 440 -3.62 0.93 24.32
C THR A 440 -2.18 1.00 24.81
N SER A 441 -1.89 1.90 25.76
CA SER A 441 -0.56 2.02 26.38
C SER A 441 -0.13 0.79 27.19
N ARG A 442 -1.07 -0.09 27.57
CA ARG A 442 -0.84 -1.38 28.26
C ARG A 442 -0.95 -2.60 27.34
N GLY A 443 -0.96 -2.37 26.02
CA GLY A 443 -1.01 -3.42 25.00
C GLY A 443 -2.40 -3.88 24.59
N GLY A 444 -3.45 -3.28 25.16
CA GLY A 444 -4.84 -3.59 24.83
C GLY A 444 -5.32 -2.97 23.52
N LYS A 445 -6.42 -3.50 22.97
CA LYS A 445 -7.13 -2.91 21.83
C LYS A 445 -8.40 -2.23 22.35
N SER A 446 -8.66 -0.98 21.96
CA SER A 446 -9.87 -0.25 22.36
C SER A 446 -10.81 0.01 21.18
N PRO A 447 -11.55 -1.02 20.70
CA PRO A 447 -12.45 -0.85 19.56
C PRO A 447 -13.68 -0.01 19.91
N GLY A 448 -14.22 0.70 18.90
CA GLY A 448 -15.38 1.57 19.08
C GLY A 448 -16.72 0.83 19.25
N SER A 449 -16.77 -0.48 19.01
CA SER A 449 -17.99 -1.29 19.04
C SER A 449 -17.78 -2.63 19.77
N VAL A 450 -18.86 -3.13 20.38
CA VAL A 450 -18.89 -4.43 21.07
C VAL A 450 -19.07 -5.56 20.05
N SER A 451 -18.28 -6.63 20.20
CA SER A 451 -18.30 -7.85 19.38
C SER A 451 -18.09 -9.09 20.25
N ALA A 452 -18.30 -10.30 19.71
CA ALA A 452 -18.05 -11.55 20.44
C ALA A 452 -16.59 -11.75 20.88
N LYS A 453 -15.64 -10.97 20.33
CA LYS A 453 -14.22 -10.99 20.71
C LYS A 453 -13.86 -9.93 21.76
N THR A 454 -14.82 -9.11 22.18
CA THR A 454 -14.61 -8.10 23.21
C THR A 454 -14.41 -8.78 24.55
N PHE A 455 -13.29 -8.49 25.20
CA PHE A 455 -12.88 -9.03 26.49
C PHE A 455 -13.69 -8.40 27.64
N ALA A 456 -13.92 -7.09 27.59
CA ALA A 456 -14.73 -6.37 28.57
C ALA A 456 -15.37 -5.11 27.97
N LEU A 457 -16.53 -4.71 28.51
CA LEU A 457 -17.14 -3.40 28.29
C LEU A 457 -16.98 -2.56 29.56
N VAL A 458 -16.33 -1.41 29.45
CA VAL A 458 -16.23 -0.42 30.53
C VAL A 458 -17.35 0.60 30.35
N VAL A 459 -18.18 0.74 31.38
CA VAL A 459 -19.34 1.63 31.41
C VAL A 459 -19.05 2.80 32.34
N GLY A 460 -19.05 4.00 31.76
CA GLY A 460 -19.05 5.27 32.48
C GLY A 460 -20.40 5.97 32.40
N ASP A 461 -20.44 7.23 32.81
CA ASP A 461 -21.63 8.08 32.79
C ASP A 461 -22.14 8.28 31.36
N GLU A 462 -23.47 8.33 31.20
CA GLU A 462 -24.16 8.41 29.90
C GLU A 462 -23.75 7.33 28.88
N PRO A 463 -23.87 6.03 29.21
CA PRO A 463 -23.46 4.98 28.29
C PRO A 463 -24.38 4.90 27.08
N GLY A 464 -23.80 4.66 25.91
CA GLY A 464 -24.57 4.35 24.71
C GLY A 464 -25.36 3.06 24.89
N ALA A 465 -26.70 3.16 24.87
CA ALA A 465 -27.63 2.05 25.09
C ALA A 465 -27.37 0.83 24.18
N ASN A 466 -26.96 1.07 22.93
CA ASN A 466 -26.66 0.02 21.95
C ASN A 466 -25.45 -0.85 22.35
N LYS A 467 -24.45 -0.28 23.02
CA LYS A 467 -23.25 -1.04 23.44
C LYS A 467 -23.56 -1.89 24.68
N LEU A 468 -24.33 -1.35 25.62
CA LEU A 468 -24.75 -2.04 26.83
C LEU A 468 -25.64 -3.26 26.51
N THR A 469 -26.63 -3.05 25.63
CA THR A 469 -27.53 -4.11 25.16
C THR A 469 -26.74 -5.24 24.50
N LYS A 470 -25.84 -4.89 23.59
CA LYS A 470 -25.02 -5.86 22.85
C LYS A 470 -24.02 -6.62 23.73
N ALA A 471 -23.45 -5.97 24.75
CA ALA A 471 -22.59 -6.65 25.71
C ALA A 471 -23.37 -7.65 26.56
N THR A 472 -24.60 -7.29 26.97
CA THR A 472 -25.49 -8.16 27.73
C THR A 472 -25.90 -9.40 26.92
N GLU A 473 -26.31 -9.22 25.66
CA GLU A 473 -26.66 -10.32 24.75
C GLU A 473 -25.51 -11.31 24.51
N LEU A 474 -24.29 -10.77 24.34
CA LEU A 474 -23.09 -11.56 24.09
C LEU A 474 -22.42 -12.06 25.37
N LYS A 475 -23.01 -11.82 26.55
CA LYS A 475 -22.49 -12.19 27.87
C LYS A 475 -21.06 -11.71 28.12
N ILE A 476 -20.76 -10.51 27.63
CA ILE A 476 -19.45 -9.87 27.81
C ILE A 476 -19.40 -9.20 29.19
N PRO A 477 -18.33 -9.40 29.98
CA PRO A 477 -18.17 -8.75 31.27
C PRO A 477 -18.30 -7.23 31.20
N ILE A 478 -19.16 -6.66 32.06
CA ILE A 478 -19.41 -5.21 32.16
C ILE A 478 -18.73 -4.68 33.42
N LEU A 479 -17.86 -3.69 33.26
CA LEU A 479 -17.03 -3.13 34.31
C LEU A 479 -17.45 -1.68 34.60
N ASN A 480 -17.50 -1.35 35.89
CA ASN A 480 -17.54 0.02 36.36
C ASN A 480 -16.10 0.58 36.44
N ARG A 481 -15.95 1.82 36.95
CA ARG A 481 -14.65 2.47 37.15
C ARG A 481 -13.65 1.62 37.95
N GLU A 482 -14.07 1.06 39.09
CA GLU A 482 -13.19 0.27 39.95
C GLU A 482 -12.70 -1.00 39.23
N GLY A 483 -13.60 -1.68 38.54
CA GLY A 483 -13.26 -2.83 37.71
C GLY A 483 -12.33 -2.47 36.55
N PHE A 484 -12.47 -1.27 35.97
CA PHE A 484 -11.56 -0.79 34.93
C PHE A 484 -10.17 -0.49 35.47
N LEU A 485 -10.04 0.12 36.65
CA LEU A 485 -8.74 0.36 37.29
C LEU A 485 -8.04 -0.96 37.63
N LYS A 486 -8.75 -1.91 38.25
CA LYS A 486 -8.22 -3.25 38.53
C LYS A 486 -7.76 -3.95 37.24
N LEU A 487 -8.57 -3.88 36.18
CA LEU A 487 -8.22 -4.42 34.88
C LEU A 487 -6.94 -3.76 34.30
N LEU A 488 -6.79 -2.44 34.43
CA LEU A 488 -5.58 -1.73 33.98
C LEU A 488 -4.34 -2.09 34.82
N GLU A 489 -4.50 -2.45 36.09
CA GLU A 489 -3.38 -2.80 36.99
C GLU A 489 -2.96 -4.27 36.89
N THR A 490 -3.92 -5.20 36.84
CA THR A 490 -3.65 -6.65 36.90
C THR A 490 -3.80 -7.34 35.55
N GLY A 491 -4.56 -6.74 34.63
CA GLY A 491 -5.00 -7.37 33.40
C GLY A 491 -6.15 -8.37 33.60
N GLU A 492 -6.62 -8.59 34.82
CA GLU A 492 -7.66 -9.58 35.11
C GLU A 492 -9.03 -8.91 35.27
N LEU A 493 -10.08 -9.66 34.96
CA LEU A 493 -11.43 -9.24 35.27
C LEU A 493 -11.65 -9.28 36.79
N PRO A 494 -12.52 -8.42 37.35
CA PRO A 494 -12.72 -8.32 38.79
C PRO A 494 -13.14 -9.61 39.48
#